data_AF-X1H9A2-F1
#
_entry.id   AF-X1H9A2-F1
#
_cell.length_a   1.000
_cell.length_b   1.000
_cell.length_c   1.000
_cell.angle_alpha   90.00
_cell.angle_beta   90.00
_cell.angle_gamma   90.00
#
_symmetry.space_group_name_H-M   'P 1'
#
loop_
_entity.id
_entity.type
_entity.pdbx_description
1 polymer ?
#
loop_
_entity_poly.entity_id
_entity_poly.type
_entity_poly.pdbx_seq_one_letter_code
_entity_poly.pdbx_strand_id
1 'polypeptide(L)' 'MVTSSPGGTNTLSGVVGQWPDSLPVLYLSSQVKQKVTIKPCRHLGLRGLGDHEINITDIVQRTAKYTAMVRDPDKIF' A
#
# COMPACT_ATOMS: atom_id res chain seq x y z
N MET A 1 -8.83 -6.77 5.25
CA MET A 1 -7.38 -6.81 5.57
C MET A 1 -6.71 -7.74 4.58
N VAL A 2 -5.54 -7.36 4.06
CA VAL A 2 -4.78 -8.16 3.08
C VAL A 2 -3.28 -8.15 3.36
N THR A 3 -2.56 -9.10 2.75
CA THR A 3 -1.11 -9.21 2.84
C THR A 3 -0.41 -8.30 1.82
N SER A 4 0.87 -8.00 2.05
CA SER A 4 1.72 -7.33 1.05
C SER A 4 1.72 -8.06 -0.31
N SER A 5 2.00 -7.32 -1.37
CA SER A 5 2.12 -7.77 -2.78
C SER A 5 0.90 -8.49 -3.37
N PRO A 6 0.78 -9.83 -3.45
CA PRO A 6 -0.36 -10.46 -4.12
C PRO A 6 -1.70 -10.13 -3.45
N GLY A 7 -1.75 -10.09 -2.11
CA GLY A 7 -2.95 -9.71 -1.37
C GLY A 7 -3.37 -8.27 -1.65
N GLY A 8 -2.44 -7.33 -1.56
CA GLY A 8 -2.66 -5.91 -1.87
C GLY A 8 -3.11 -5.69 -3.30
N THR A 9 -2.46 -6.33 -4.26
CA THR A 9 -2.80 -6.20 -5.69
C THR A 9 -4.19 -6.73 -6.01
N ASN A 10 -4.62 -7.83 -5.38
CA ASN A 10 -5.96 -8.40 -5.58
C ASN A 10 -7.09 -7.48 -5.09
N THR A 11 -6.80 -6.54 -4.19
CA THR A 11 -7.81 -5.57 -3.73
C THR A 11 -8.04 -4.40 -4.69
N LEU A 12 -7.17 -4.22 -5.69
CA LEU A 12 -7.23 -3.05 -6.59
C LEU A 12 -8.57 -2.95 -7.32
N SER A 13 -9.11 -4.06 -7.82
CA SER A 13 -10.43 -4.05 -8.48
C SER A 13 -11.54 -3.58 -7.55
N GLY A 14 -11.47 -3.93 -6.26
CA GLY A 14 -12.42 -3.47 -5.25
C GLY A 14 -12.29 -1.97 -4.95
N VAL A 15 -11.05 -1.49 -4.76
CA VAL A 15 -10.76 -0.07 -4.54
C VAL A 15 -11.26 0.78 -5.71
N VAL A 16 -10.96 0.37 -6.94
CA VAL A 16 -11.38 1.08 -8.15
C VAL A 16 -12.88 0.99 -8.35
N GLY A 17 -13.50 -0.16 -8.09
CA GLY A 17 -14.95 -0.34 -8.24
C GLY A 17 -15.76 0.53 -7.27
N GLN A 18 -15.27 0.74 -6.05
CA GLN A 18 -15.96 1.54 -5.03
C GLN A 18 -15.74 3.05 -5.17
N TRP A 19 -14.73 3.45 -5.94
CA TRP A 19 -14.34 4.86 -6.08
C TRP A 19 -15.42 5.72 -6.77
N PRO A 20 -15.98 5.34 -7.94
CA PRO A 20 -17.06 6.10 -8.59
C PRO A 20 -18.31 6.22 -7.73
N ASP A 21 -18.65 5.14 -7.01
CA ASP A 21 -19.85 5.06 -6.18
C ASP A 21 -19.69 5.79 -4.84
N SER A 22 -18.52 6.38 -4.57
CA SER A 22 -18.21 7.12 -3.33
C SER A 22 -18.44 6.33 -2.04
N LEU A 23 -18.35 5.00 -2.11
CA LEU A 23 -18.58 4.12 -0.97
C LEU A 23 -17.46 4.29 0.08
N PRO A 24 -17.79 4.47 1.38
CA PRO A 24 -16.78 4.59 2.43
C PRO A 24 -16.18 3.22 2.76
N VAL A 25 -14.91 3.00 2.43
CA VAL A 25 -14.21 1.72 2.70
C VAL A 25 -12.78 1.96 3.22
N LEU A 26 -12.35 1.12 4.16
CA LEU A 26 -11.00 1.13 4.74
C LEU A 26 -10.23 -0.13 4.32
N TYR A 27 -9.09 0.07 3.66
CA TYR A 27 -8.17 -1.00 3.27
C TYR A 27 -6.91 -0.97 4.13
N LEU A 28 -6.66 -2.07 4.84
CA LEU A 28 -5.43 -2.30 5.60
C LEU A 28 -4.63 -3.42 4.94
N SER A 29 -3.40 -3.10 4.55
CA SER A 29 -2.44 -4.04 3.95
C SER A 29 -1.22 -4.17 4.85
N SER A 30 -0.72 -5.40 5.05
CA SER A 30 0.60 -5.59 5.65
C SER A 30 1.72 -5.17 4.70
N GLN A 31 2.94 -5.02 5.23
CA GLN A 31 4.14 -4.66 4.48
C GLN A 31 5.35 -5.45 5.00
N VAL A 32 6.39 -5.60 4.17
CA VAL A 32 7.69 -6.16 4.55
C VAL A 32 8.39 -5.30 5.61
N LYS A 33 9.44 -5.84 6.24
CA LYS A 33 10.22 -5.11 7.24
C LYS A 33 10.76 -3.80 6.65
N GLN A 34 10.70 -2.71 7.41
CA GLN A 34 11.09 -1.37 6.95
C GLN A 34 12.51 -1.31 6.34
N LYS A 35 13.45 -2.08 6.88
CA LYS A 35 14.84 -2.17 6.39
C LYS A 35 14.95 -2.68 4.94
N VAL A 36 13.94 -3.41 4.48
CA VAL A 36 13.87 -3.99 3.12
C VAL A 36 12.68 -3.43 2.34
N THR A 37 12.20 -2.23 2.68
CA THR A 37 11.10 -1.58 1.95
C THR A 37 11.66 -0.60 0.89
N ILE A 38 11.14 -0.64 -0.33
CA ILE A 38 11.55 0.18 -1.47
C ILE A 38 11.13 1.65 -1.33
N LYS A 39 10.01 1.93 -0.66
CA LYS A 39 9.48 3.30 -0.52
C LYS A 39 10.49 4.31 0.04
N PRO A 40 11.21 4.04 1.15
CA PRO A 40 12.29 4.92 1.62
C PRO A 40 13.54 4.87 0.73
N CYS A 41 13.76 3.77 0.01
CA CYS A 41 14.94 3.51 -0.81
C CYS A 41 14.75 3.82 -2.30
N ARG A 42 13.79 4.69 -2.65
CA ARG A 42 13.43 4.99 -4.06
C ARG A 42 14.61 5.54 -4.88
N HIS A 43 15.58 6.16 -4.22
CA HIS A 43 16.81 6.67 -4.84
C HIS A 43 17.70 5.57 -5.44
N LEU A 44 17.54 4.31 -5.04
CA LEU A 44 18.30 3.17 -5.58
C LEU A 44 17.82 2.75 -6.98
N GLY A 45 16.70 3.26 -7.48
CA GLY A 45 16.16 2.91 -8.80
C GLY A 45 15.68 1.45 -8.93
N LEU A 46 15.56 0.73 -7.81
CA LEU A 46 15.08 -0.66 -7.78
C LEU A 46 13.55 -0.73 -7.85
N ARG A 47 13.02 -1.84 -8.39
CA ARG A 47 11.57 -2.09 -8.47
C ARG A 47 10.98 -2.65 -7.16
N GLY A 48 11.79 -3.38 -6.40
CA GLY A 48 11.46 -3.94 -5.09
C GLY A 48 12.76 -4.29 -4.37
N LEU A 49 12.75 -4.18 -3.04
CA LEU A 49 13.90 -4.50 -2.19
C LEU A 49 13.61 -5.72 -1.31
N GLY A 50 12.38 -5.85 -0.83
CA GLY A 50 11.93 -6.99 -0.04
C GLY A 50 11.40 -8.13 -0.90
N ASP A 51 11.40 -9.32 -0.33
CA ASP A 51 10.72 -10.46 -0.94
C ASP A 51 9.21 -10.18 -1.03
N HIS A 52 8.65 -10.46 -2.21
CA HIS A 52 7.25 -10.18 -2.55
C HIS A 52 6.83 -8.77 -2.08
N GLU A 53 7.63 -7.74 -2.37
CA GLU A 53 7.32 -6.37 -2.00
C GLU A 53 6.62 -5.61 -3.13
N ILE A 54 5.57 -4.84 -2.78
CA ILE A 54 5.01 -3.82 -3.67
C ILE A 54 4.72 -2.53 -2.89
N ASN A 55 5.02 -1.38 -3.48
CA ASN A 55 4.58 -0.09 -2.94
C ASN A 55 3.12 0.18 -3.32
N ILE A 56 2.19 -0.47 -2.59
CA ILE A 56 0.75 -0.37 -2.86
C ILE A 56 0.21 1.06 -2.72
N THR A 57 0.79 1.86 -1.82
CA THR A 57 0.30 3.22 -1.55
C THR A 57 0.45 4.16 -2.75
N ASP A 58 1.53 4.05 -3.51
CA ASP A 58 1.74 4.85 -4.73
C ASP A 58 0.85 4.37 -5.89
N ILE A 59 0.47 3.08 -5.90
CA ILE A 59 -0.42 2.50 -6.92
C ILE A 59 -1.85 3.00 -6.71
N VAL A 60 -2.36 2.92 -5.47
CA VAL A 60 -3.76 3.28 -5.15
C VAL A 60 -3.99 4.76 -4.93
N GLN A 61 -2.95 5.60 -4.91
CA GLN A 61 -3.07 7.04 -4.61
C GLN A 61 -4.06 7.79 -5.51
N ARG A 62 -4.28 7.31 -6.75
CA ARG A 62 -5.17 7.97 -7.71
C ARG A 62 -6.64 7.54 -7.58
N THR A 63 -6.91 6.50 -6.81
CA THR A 63 -8.24 5.88 -6.67
C THR A 63 -8.63 5.67 -5.21
N ALA A 64 -7.96 6.37 -4.29
CA ALA A 64 -8.27 6.39 -2.87
C ALA A 64 -8.19 7.83 -2.35
N LYS A 65 -9.07 8.19 -1.40
CA LYS A 65 -9.12 9.55 -0.83
C LYS A 65 -7.89 9.86 0.01
N TYR A 66 -7.30 8.83 0.61
CA TYR A 66 -6.12 8.91 1.44
C TYR A 66 -5.33 7.61 1.35
N THR A 67 -4.01 7.71 1.22
CA THR A 67 -3.10 6.57 1.27
C THR A 67 -1.90 6.91 2.13
N ALA A 68 -1.54 6.00 3.03
CA ALA A 68 -0.37 6.17 3.88
C ALA A 68 0.30 4.83 4.18
N MET A 69 1.62 4.89 4.35
CA MET A 69 2.40 3.79 4.91
C MET A 69 2.78 4.19 6.33
N VAL A 70 2.24 3.46 7.31
CA VAL A 70 2.57 3.66 8.72
C VAL A 70 4.01 3.20 8.94
N ARG A 71 4.85 4.11 9.44
CA ARG A 71 6.27 3.88 9.70
C ARG A 71 6.64 4.04 11.17
N ASP A 72 5.78 4.71 11.90
CA ASP A 72 5.97 5.05 13.29
C ASP A 72 4.76 4.51 14.05
N PRO A 73 4.94 3.55 14.98
CA PRO A 73 3.84 2.95 15.72
C PRO A 73 3.07 3.97 16.55
N ASP A 74 3.70 5.07 16.97
CA ASP A 74 3.06 6.11 17.80
C ASP A 74 2.08 6.98 17.00
N LYS A 75 2.09 6.87 15.66
CA LYS A 75 1.17 7.61 14.77
C LYS A 75 -0.17 6.91 14.53
N ILE A 76 -0.41 5.80 15.22
CA ILE A 76 -1.67 5.03 15.13
C ILE A 76 -2.66 5.45 16.23
N PHE A 77 -2.19 6.15 17.26
CA PHE A 77 -2.98 6.59 18.43
C PHE A 77 -3.39 8.05 18.36
#